data_AF-A0A0A1H4F1-F1
#
_entry.id   AF-A0A0A1H4F1-F1
#
_cell.length_a   1.000
_cell.length_b   1.000
_cell.length_c   1.000
_cell.angle_alpha   90.00
_cell.angle_beta   90.00
_cell.angle_gamma   90.00
#
_symmetry.space_group_name_H-M   'P 1'
#
loop_
_entity.id
_entity.type
_entity.pdbx_description
1 polymer ?
#
loop_
_entity_poly.entity_id
_entity_poly.type
_entity_poly.pdbx_seq_one_letter_code
_entity_poly.pdbx_strand_id
1 'polypeptide(L)'
;MVAMAGAFAVSLAMAPPRAQAIGCLSGAAAGAVAGHVAGHHGVIGAIGGCVVGHHLAVKKKREEQARKLIADYDVAPAGSARQAKDAAGIEALARKKVDVAVQWEAARRPAADSPMGNP
;
A
#
# COMPACT_ATOMS: atom_id res chain seq x y z
N MET A 1 -5.20 30.04 34.02
CA MET A 1 -6.17 29.63 35.07
C MET A 1 -7.58 29.66 34.46
N VAL A 2 -7.86 28.73 33.55
CA VAL A 2 -9.21 28.43 33.03
C VAL A 2 -9.30 26.92 32.95
N ALA A 3 -10.03 26.39 33.94
CA ALA A 3 -10.74 25.11 33.99
C ALA A 3 -10.02 23.83 33.51
N MET A 4 -9.38 23.17 34.48
CA MET A 4 -9.30 21.71 34.58
C MET A 4 -10.69 21.13 34.91
N ALA A 5 -11.58 21.01 33.92
CA ALA A 5 -12.82 20.25 34.06
C ALA A 5 -13.42 19.86 32.70
N GLY A 6 -13.51 18.56 32.44
CA GLY A 6 -14.51 18.01 31.52
C GLY A 6 -14.05 16.86 30.62
N ALA A 7 -14.46 15.65 31.01
CA ALA A 7 -14.60 14.45 30.19
C ALA A 7 -13.36 13.55 29.96
N PHE A 8 -12.88 12.92 31.05
CA PHE A 8 -12.62 11.48 31.00
C PHE A 8 -13.95 10.75 30.70
N ALA A 9 -14.19 10.40 29.44
CA ALA A 9 -15.25 9.46 29.06
C ALA A 9 -14.59 8.19 28.52
N VAL A 10 -14.30 7.24 29.42
CA VAL A 10 -14.04 5.85 29.04
C VAL A 10 -15.38 5.25 28.63
N SER A 11 -15.49 4.80 27.38
CA SER A 11 -16.50 3.82 26.96
C SER A 11 -15.91 2.91 25.90
N LEU A 12 -15.62 1.68 26.33
CA LEU A 12 -15.37 0.51 25.49
C LEU A 12 -16.54 0.34 24.51
N ALA A 13 -16.36 0.73 23.25
CA ALA A 13 -17.25 0.35 22.18
C ALA A 13 -16.51 -0.59 21.22
N MET A 14 -16.75 -1.89 21.40
CA MET A 14 -16.84 -2.92 20.38
C MET A 14 -15.71 -2.98 19.32
N ALA A 15 -14.83 -3.98 19.43
CA ALA A 15 -13.95 -4.37 18.33
C ALA A 15 -14.77 -4.95 17.15
N PRO A 16 -14.61 -4.42 15.91
CA PRO A 16 -14.35 -5.27 14.74
C PRO A 16 -13.42 -4.60 13.67
N PRO A 17 -13.22 -5.22 12.49
CA PRO A 17 -11.93 -5.74 12.03
C PRO A 17 -10.83 -4.70 11.77
N ARG A 18 -9.66 -4.99 12.35
CA ARG A 18 -8.44 -4.19 12.45
C ARG A 18 -7.63 -4.12 11.13
N ALA A 19 -8.25 -3.81 9.99
CA ALA A 19 -7.53 -3.93 8.69
C ALA A 19 -7.67 -2.76 7.71
N GLN A 20 -8.71 -1.92 7.81
CA GLN A 20 -8.94 -0.84 6.83
C GLN A 20 -8.89 0.57 7.42
N ALA A 21 -8.91 0.70 8.76
CA ALA A 21 -9.06 1.98 9.44
C ALA A 21 -7.78 2.48 10.15
N ILE A 22 -6.76 1.65 10.34
CA ILE A 22 -5.54 2.02 11.09
C ILE A 22 -4.81 3.19 10.39
N GLY A 23 -4.78 3.20 9.06
CA GLY A 23 -4.16 4.30 8.31
C GLY A 23 -4.93 5.62 8.41
N CYS A 24 -6.27 5.57 8.41
CA CYS A 24 -7.11 6.77 8.49
C CYS A 24 -7.24 7.31 9.92
N LEU A 25 -7.40 6.45 10.93
CA LEU A 25 -7.44 6.90 12.32
C LEU A 25 -6.08 7.38 12.80
N SER A 26 -4.99 6.67 12.46
CA SER A 26 -3.64 7.09 12.86
C SER A 26 -3.21 8.34 12.08
N GLY A 27 -3.57 8.44 10.80
CA GLY A 27 -3.36 9.64 9.99
C GLY A 27 -4.20 10.83 10.45
N ALA A 28 -5.45 10.60 10.87
CA ALA A 28 -6.30 11.64 11.45
C ALA A 28 -5.81 12.08 12.84
N ALA A 29 -5.34 11.14 13.68
CA ALA A 29 -4.78 11.46 14.99
C ALA A 29 -3.46 12.23 14.87
N ALA A 30 -2.52 11.75 14.06
CA ALA A 30 -1.25 12.44 13.81
C ALA A 30 -1.47 13.79 13.09
N GLY A 31 -2.39 13.83 12.12
CA GLY A 31 -2.77 15.05 11.39
C GLY A 31 -3.50 16.08 12.24
N ALA A 32 -4.31 15.65 13.22
CA ALA A 32 -4.95 16.54 14.18
C ALA A 32 -3.94 17.14 15.16
N VAL A 33 -2.97 16.34 15.66
CA VAL A 33 -1.91 16.82 16.53
C VAL A 33 -0.99 17.80 15.78
N ALA A 34 -0.57 17.46 14.56
CA ALA A 34 0.28 18.33 13.74
C ALA A 34 -0.44 19.60 13.26
N GLY A 35 -1.72 19.48 12.87
CA GLY A 35 -2.55 20.59 12.41
C GLY A 35 -2.97 21.54 13.53
N HIS A 36 -3.06 21.06 14.78
CA HIS A 36 -3.29 21.91 15.94
C HIS A 36 -2.05 22.71 16.34
N VAL A 37 -0.85 22.19 16.09
CA VAL A 37 0.44 22.85 16.42
C VAL A 37 0.85 23.91 15.38
N ALA A 38 0.43 23.78 14.11
CA ALA A 38 0.92 24.61 13.00
C ALA A 38 0.01 25.80 12.57
N GLY A 39 -1.07 26.09 13.29
CA GLY A 39 -1.94 27.25 13.01
C GLY A 39 -3.17 26.94 12.14
N HIS A 40 -4.10 27.91 12.08
CA HIS A 40 -5.52 27.84 11.68
C HIS A 40 -5.91 27.25 10.29
N HIS A 41 -5.04 26.50 9.60
CA HIS A 41 -5.28 25.90 8.27
C HIS A 41 -5.25 24.35 8.28
N GLY A 42 -5.51 23.70 9.43
CA GLY A 42 -5.49 22.24 9.57
C GLY A 42 -6.44 21.49 8.62
N VAL A 43 -7.54 22.10 8.19
CA VAL A 43 -8.54 21.48 7.30
C VAL A 43 -8.05 21.39 5.84
N ILE A 44 -7.32 22.40 5.34
CA ILE A 44 -6.74 22.37 3.99
C ILE A 44 -5.59 21.34 3.93
N GLY A 45 -4.77 21.28 4.98
CA GLY A 45 -3.75 20.24 5.14
C GLY A 45 -4.34 18.83 5.27
N ALA A 46 -5.47 18.67 5.97
CA ALA A 46 -6.17 17.39 6.08
C ALA A 46 -6.78 16.93 4.75
N ILE A 47 -7.39 17.83 3.97
CA ILE A 47 -7.97 17.50 2.65
C ILE A 47 -6.85 17.24 1.62
N GLY A 48 -5.84 18.11 1.56
CA GLY A 48 -4.68 17.92 0.69
C GLY A 48 -3.90 16.64 1.04
N GLY A 49 -3.70 16.38 2.33
CA GLY A 49 -3.12 15.15 2.84
C GLY A 49 -3.97 13.91 2.61
N CYS A 50 -5.30 14.02 2.56
CA CYS A 50 -6.20 12.92 2.24
C CYS A 50 -6.11 12.54 0.75
N VAL A 51 -6.09 13.51 -0.16
CA VAL A 51 -5.98 13.25 -1.61
C VAL A 51 -4.59 12.73 -1.98
N VAL A 52 -3.53 13.42 -1.53
CA VAL A 52 -2.15 12.99 -1.77
C VAL A 52 -1.87 11.67 -1.05
N GLY A 53 -2.33 11.52 0.19
CA GLY A 53 -2.19 10.30 0.97
C GLY A 53 -2.92 9.12 0.35
N HIS A 54 -4.13 9.31 -0.18
CA HIS A 54 -4.85 8.26 -0.89
C HIS A 54 -4.12 7.84 -2.17
N HIS A 55 -3.60 8.80 -2.95
CA HIS A 55 -2.86 8.49 -4.16
C HIS A 55 -1.57 7.71 -3.87
N LEU A 56 -0.80 8.14 -2.86
CA LEU A 56 0.41 7.45 -2.42
C LEU A 56 0.10 6.08 -1.81
N ALA A 57 -0.97 5.96 -1.03
CA ALA A 57 -1.39 4.67 -0.46
C ALA A 57 -1.78 3.66 -1.55
N VAL A 58 -2.49 4.11 -2.59
CA VAL A 58 -2.84 3.27 -3.74
C VAL A 58 -1.58 2.87 -4.51
N LYS A 59 -0.63 3.80 -4.72
CA LYS A 59 0.65 3.48 -5.37
C LYS A 59 1.43 2.43 -4.56
N LYS A 60 1.60 2.67 -3.26
CA LYS A 60 2.33 1.79 -2.35
C LYS A 60 1.70 0.40 -2.26
N LYS A 61 0.37 0.31 -2.20
CA LYS A 61 -0.35 -0.97 -2.19
C LYS A 61 -0.09 -1.78 -3.46
N ARG A 62 -0.06 -1.13 -4.63
CA ARG A 62 0.24 -1.81 -5.91
C ARG A 62 1.70 -2.27 -5.97
N GLU A 63 2.62 -1.47 -5.48
CA GLU A 63 4.03 -1.85 -5.37
C GLU A 63 4.24 -3.03 -4.41
N GLU A 64 3.58 -3.02 -3.25
CA GLU A 64 3.62 -4.12 -2.28
C GLU A 64 3.01 -5.41 -2.85
N GLN A 65 1.88 -5.30 -3.56
CA GLN A 65 1.28 -6.42 -4.29
C GLN A 65 2.24 -7.01 -5.32
N ALA A 66 2.92 -6.16 -6.11
CA ALA A 66 3.93 -6.62 -7.06
C ALA A 66 5.08 -7.34 -6.36
N ARG A 67 5.63 -6.76 -5.29
CA ARG A 67 6.71 -7.39 -4.49
C ARG A 67 6.30 -8.74 -3.94
N LYS A 68 5.06 -8.89 -3.46
CA LYS A 68 4.54 -10.17 -2.97
C LYS A 68 4.43 -11.19 -4.10
N LEU A 69 3.89 -10.82 -5.25
CA LEU A 69 3.79 -11.73 -6.40
C LEU A 69 5.17 -12.15 -6.91
N ILE A 70 6.13 -11.23 -6.93
CA ILE A 70 7.53 -11.53 -7.30
C ILE A 70 8.14 -12.53 -6.30
N ALA A 71 7.99 -12.28 -5.00
CA ALA A 71 8.50 -13.19 -3.97
C ALA A 71 7.85 -14.59 -4.05
N ASP A 72 6.53 -14.65 -4.25
CA ASP A 72 5.79 -15.90 -4.43
C ASP A 72 6.22 -16.63 -5.71
N TYR A 73 6.49 -15.90 -6.80
CA TYR A 73 7.01 -16.43 -8.05
C TYR A 73 8.39 -17.09 -7.85
N ASP A 74 9.29 -16.45 -7.10
CA ASP A 74 10.67 -16.91 -6.89
C ASP A 74 10.73 -18.22 -6.08
N VAL A 75 9.74 -18.47 -5.22
CA VAL A 75 9.64 -19.70 -4.42
C VAL A 75 8.71 -20.75 -5.02
N ALA A 76 7.94 -20.43 -6.06
CA ALA A 76 7.04 -21.36 -6.73
C ALA A 76 7.83 -22.35 -7.61
N PRO A 77 7.46 -23.65 -7.62
CA PRO A 77 8.12 -24.62 -8.49
C PRO A 77 7.92 -24.24 -9.96
N ALA A 78 9.01 -24.32 -10.72
CA ALA A 78 9.04 -23.95 -12.13
C ALA A 78 8.01 -24.75 -12.94
N GLY A 79 7.20 -24.06 -13.75
CA GLY A 79 6.13 -24.66 -14.56
C GLY A 79 4.82 -24.94 -13.80
N SER A 80 4.71 -24.55 -12.52
CA SER A 80 3.46 -24.72 -11.77
C SER A 80 2.38 -23.74 -12.19
N ALA A 81 1.11 -24.14 -12.05
CA ALA A 81 -0.04 -23.27 -12.30
C ALA A 81 -0.04 -22.01 -11.39
N ARG A 82 0.61 -22.08 -10.21
CA ARG A 82 0.78 -20.94 -9.31
C ARG A 82 1.77 -19.93 -9.90
N GLN A 83 2.92 -20.42 -10.36
CA GLN A 83 3.94 -19.59 -11.01
C GLN A 83 3.38 -18.84 -12.24
N ALA A 84 2.56 -19.51 -13.07
CA ALA A 84 1.91 -18.88 -14.22
C ALA A 84 0.91 -17.77 -13.82
N LYS A 85 0.13 -18.00 -12.75
CA LYS A 85 -0.80 -17.00 -12.22
C LYS A 85 -0.07 -15.80 -11.62
N ASP A 86 1.01 -16.03 -10.89
CA ASP A 86 1.81 -14.98 -10.28
C ASP A 86 2.50 -14.12 -11.36
N ALA A 87 3.02 -14.73 -12.42
CA ALA A 87 3.55 -14.03 -13.59
C ALA A 87 2.50 -13.15 -14.28
N ALA A 88 1.29 -13.67 -14.54
CA ALA A 88 0.19 -12.90 -15.13
C ALA A 88 -0.25 -11.73 -14.21
N GLY A 89 -0.16 -11.91 -12.90
CA GLY A 89 -0.43 -10.86 -11.92
C GLY A 89 0.62 -9.74 -11.96
N ILE A 90 1.90 -10.09 -12.09
CA ILE A 90 2.99 -9.11 -12.22
C ILE A 90 2.84 -8.33 -13.54
N GLU A 91 2.49 -9.01 -14.63
CA GLU A 91 2.25 -8.38 -15.93
C GLU A 91 1.07 -7.40 -15.90
N ALA A 92 -0.01 -7.76 -15.19
CA ALA A 92 -1.12 -6.84 -14.97
C ALA A 92 -0.72 -5.59 -14.18
N LEU A 93 0.25 -5.69 -13.26
CA LEU A 93 0.79 -4.55 -12.52
C LEU A 93 1.79 -3.73 -13.35
N ALA A 94 2.58 -4.37 -14.21
CA ALA A 94 3.47 -3.68 -15.14
C ALA A 94 2.69 -2.86 -16.17
N ARG A 95 1.57 -3.38 -16.70
CA ARG A 95 0.62 -2.60 -17.53
C ARG A 95 0.06 -1.37 -16.82
N LYS A 96 -0.03 -1.41 -15.48
CA LYS A 96 -0.44 -0.26 -14.64
C LYS A 96 0.74 0.67 -14.30
N LYS A 97 1.90 0.50 -14.93
CA LYS A 97 3.14 1.26 -14.70
C LYS A 97 3.60 1.21 -13.24
N VAL A 98 3.47 0.05 -12.60
CA VAL A 98 4.03 -0.16 -11.26
C VAL A 98 5.53 -0.38 -11.43
N ASP A 99 6.34 0.57 -10.97
CA ASP A 99 7.79 0.64 -11.23
C ASP A 99 8.51 -0.69 -10.92
N VAL A 100 8.21 -1.32 -9.78
CA VAL A 100 8.81 -2.60 -9.39
C VAL A 100 8.42 -3.77 -10.31
N ALA A 101 7.20 -3.77 -10.86
CA ALA A 101 6.75 -4.80 -11.80
C ALA A 101 7.41 -4.60 -13.17
N VAL A 102 7.50 -3.34 -13.64
CA VAL A 102 8.20 -2.98 -14.88
C VAL A 102 9.69 -3.34 -14.78
N GLN A 103 10.32 -3.06 -13.65
CA GLN A 103 11.72 -3.40 -13.40
C GLN A 103 11.93 -4.92 -13.40
N TRP A 104 11.03 -5.68 -12.77
CA TRP A 104 11.10 -7.14 -12.77
C TRP A 104 10.93 -7.72 -14.18
N GLU A 105 10.00 -7.19 -14.98
CA GLU A 105 9.83 -7.58 -16.39
C GLU A 105 11.06 -7.23 -17.23
N ALA A 106 11.64 -6.04 -17.03
CA ALA A 106 12.85 -5.62 -17.73
C ALA A 106 14.04 -6.54 -17.39
N ALA A 107 14.17 -6.94 -16.12
CA ALA A 107 15.19 -7.90 -15.68
C ALA A 107 14.94 -9.33 -16.20
N ARG A 108 13.70 -9.67 -16.55
CA ARG A 108 13.31 -11.00 -17.06
C ARG A 108 13.22 -11.13 -18.56
N ARG A 109 13.01 -10.04 -19.29
CA ARG A 109 13.04 -10.04 -20.75
C ARG A 109 14.31 -10.73 -21.32
N PRO A 110 15.52 -10.60 -20.74
CA PRO A 110 16.72 -11.36 -21.18
C PRO A 110 16.75 -12.85 -20.75
N ALA A 111 15.78 -13.31 -19.96
CA ALA A 111 15.63 -14.74 -19.59
C ALA A 111 14.50 -15.43 -20.38
N ALA A 112 13.54 -14.67 -20.90
CA ALA A 112 12.42 -15.17 -21.70
C ALA A 112 12.72 -15.25 -23.21
N ASP A 113 13.72 -14.50 -23.69
CA ASP A 113 14.27 -14.54 -25.05
C ASP A 113 15.37 -15.60 -25.23
N SER A 114 15.88 -16.17 -24.14
CA SER A 114 16.63 -17.41 -24.18
C SER A 114 15.64 -18.52 -24.60
N PRO A 115 15.81 -19.16 -25.78
CA PRO A 115 14.90 -20.19 -26.23
C PRO A 115 14.88 -21.28 -25.17
N MET A 116 13.73 -21.48 -24.52
CA MET A 116 13.53 -22.68 -23.71
C MET A 116 13.82 -23.86 -24.63
N GLY A 117 14.93 -24.54 -24.32
CA GLY A 117 15.32 -25.78 -24.95
C GLY A 117 14.15 -26.74 -24.92
N ASN A 118 13.69 -27.07 -26.12
CA ASN A 118 12.75 -28.12 -26.41
C ASN A 118 13.34 -29.46 -25.91
N PRO A 119 12.65 -30.24 -25.06
CA PRO A 119 12.96 -31.67 -24.95
C PRO A 119 12.55 -32.42 -26.23
#